data_AF-A0AAD8MW47-F1
#
_entry.id   AF-A0AAD8MW47-F1
#
_cell.length_a   1.000
_cell.length_b   1.000
_cell.length_c   1.000
_cell.angle_alpha   90.00
_cell.angle_beta   90.00
_cell.angle_gamma   90.00
#
_symmetry.space_group_name_H-M   'P 1'
#
loop_
_entity.id
_entity.type
_entity.pdbx_description
1 polymer ?
#
loop_
_entity_poly.entity_id
_entity_poly.type
_entity_poly.pdbx_seq_one_letter_code
_entity_poly.pdbx_strand_id
1 'polypeptide(L)'
;MDRHTWMYKISRATQEYIDGVEKFIQCAEENLKKKKEHGKEDRITCLCHDCYNLKKYSSVATIREHLFRRGFMAGYNKWIWHGEGIHSEKTRTSDGNRGSNED
;
A
#
# COMPACT_ATOMS: atom_id res chain seq x y z
N MET A 1 8.17 -10.30 -6.73
CA MET A 1 8.54 -10.42 -5.31
C MET A 1 7.31 -10.12 -4.47
N ASP A 2 7.05 -10.91 -3.42
CA ASP A 2 5.92 -10.69 -2.52
C ASP A 2 6.18 -9.52 -1.54
N ARG A 3 5.09 -9.02 -0.94
CA ARG A 3 5.11 -7.85 -0.04
C ARG A 3 6.04 -8.05 1.17
N HIS A 4 6.00 -9.23 1.77
CA HIS A 4 6.78 -9.51 2.97
C HIS A 4 8.28 -9.51 2.66
N THR A 5 8.68 -10.05 1.51
CA THR A 5 10.08 -10.10 1.11
C THR A 5 10.65 -8.71 0.87
N TRP A 6 10.01 -7.86 0.07
CA TRP A 6 10.60 -6.55 -0.20
C TRP A 6 10.53 -5.61 1.02
N MET A 7 9.51 -5.72 1.88
CA MET A 7 9.40 -4.84 3.06
C MET A 7 10.39 -5.19 4.17
N TYR A 8 10.71 -6.47 4.36
CA TYR A 8 11.38 -6.94 5.59
C TYR A 8 12.65 -7.77 5.36
N LYS A 9 12.85 -8.35 4.17
CA LYS A 9 13.95 -9.31 3.93
C LYS A 9 15.07 -8.78 3.05
N ILE A 10 14.94 -7.58 2.49
CA ILE A 10 15.94 -6.99 1.58
C ILE A 10 16.42 -5.62 2.08
N SER A 11 17.56 -5.17 1.55
CA SER A 11 18.12 -3.86 1.87
C SER A 11 17.24 -2.73 1.36
N ARG A 12 17.14 -1.64 2.13
CA ARG A 12 16.40 -0.43 1.75
C ARG A 12 17.03 0.35 0.59
N ALA A 13 18.26 0.02 0.22
CA ALA A 13 18.96 0.56 -0.94
C ALA A 13 18.65 -0.20 -2.25
N THR A 14 17.87 -1.28 -2.18
CA THR A 14 17.45 -2.03 -3.38
C THR A 14 16.36 -1.29 -4.13
N GLN A 15 16.33 -1.45 -5.46
CA GLN A 15 15.30 -0.87 -6.30
C GLN A 15 13.92 -1.43 -5.92
N GLU A 16 13.84 -2.70 -5.54
CA GLU A 16 12.60 -3.35 -5.12
C GLU A 16 12.02 -2.71 -3.85
N TYR A 17 12.87 -2.32 -2.90
CA TYR A 17 12.41 -1.58 -1.72
C TYR A 17 11.93 -0.18 -2.10
N ILE A 18 12.69 0.53 -2.93
CA ILE A 18 12.36 1.88 -3.40
C ILE A 18 11.00 1.86 -4.12
N ASP A 19 10.83 0.98 -5.09
CA ASP A 19 9.59 0.82 -5.86
C ASP A 19 8.41 0.45 -4.97
N GLY A 20 8.63 -0.41 -3.97
CA GLY A 20 7.62 -0.79 -2.98
C GLY A 20 7.17 0.40 -2.13
N VAL A 21 8.11 1.23 -1.66
CA VAL A 21 7.81 2.46 -0.93
C VAL A 21 7.06 3.47 -1.81
N GLU A 22 7.47 3.66 -3.06
CA GLU A 22 6.78 4.58 -3.98
C GLU A 22 5.33 4.14 -4.22
N LYS A 23 5.10 2.83 -4.44
CA LYS A 23 3.75 2.28 -4.59
C LYS A 23 2.89 2.51 -3.34
N PHE A 24 3.45 2.28 -2.15
CA PHE A 24 2.75 2.56 -0.90
C PHE A 24 2.36 4.04 -0.81
N ILE A 25 3.30 4.94 -1.10
CA ILE A 25 3.11 6.38 -1.05
C ILE A 25 2.00 6.82 -2.01
N GLN A 26 2.01 6.32 -3.24
CA GLN A 26 0.98 6.61 -4.23
C GLN A 26 -0.41 6.18 -3.73
N CYS A 27 -0.54 4.94 -3.25
CA CYS A 27 -1.82 4.45 -2.70
C CYS A 27 -2.30 5.32 -1.54
N ALA A 28 -1.41 5.65 -0.60
CA ALA A 28 -1.73 6.45 0.56
C ALA A 28 -2.18 7.88 0.18
N GLU A 29 -1.53 8.49 -0.81
CA GLU A 29 -1.88 9.83 -1.29
C GLU A 29 -3.23 9.84 -2.02
N GLU A 30 -3.49 8.87 -2.90
CA GLU A 30 -4.78 8.74 -3.59
C GLU A 30 -5.93 8.53 -2.60
N ASN A 31 -5.72 7.67 -1.59
CA ASN A 31 -6.69 7.46 -0.52
C ASN A 31 -6.88 8.73 0.33
N LEU A 32 -5.83 9.51 0.58
CA LEU A 32 -5.94 10.78 1.29
C LEU A 32 -6.76 11.80 0.50
N LYS A 33 -6.51 11.94 -0.81
CA LYS A 33 -7.29 12.84 -1.69
C LYS A 33 -8.77 12.51 -1.61
N LYS A 34 -9.13 11.23 -1.73
CA LYS A 34 -10.52 10.75 -1.57
C LYS A 34 -11.08 11.08 -0.19
N LYS A 35 -10.36 10.82 0.90
CA LYS A 35 -10.83 11.13 2.25
C LYS A 35 -11.02 12.63 2.49
N LYS A 36 -10.14 13.46 1.92
CA LYS A 36 -10.17 14.92 2.00
C LYS A 36 -11.40 15.50 1.28
N GLU A 37 -11.71 15.00 0.09
CA GLU A 37 -12.93 15.39 -0.66
C GLU A 37 -14.22 15.15 0.14
N HIS A 38 -14.23 14.09 0.97
CA HIS A 38 -15.37 13.75 1.83
C HIS A 38 -15.29 14.39 3.23
N GLY A 39 -14.32 15.29 3.48
CA GLY A 39 -14.13 15.95 4.77
C GLY A 39 -13.73 15.01 5.93
N LYS A 40 -13.19 13.82 5.64
CA LYS A 40 -12.98 12.77 6.64
C LYS A 40 -11.60 12.81 7.31
N GLU A 41 -10.54 13.12 6.57
CA GLU A 41 -9.15 13.06 7.07
C GLU A 41 -8.22 13.83 6.11
N ASP A 42 -7.20 14.52 6.66
CA ASP A 42 -6.18 15.28 5.93
C ASP A 42 -4.74 14.78 6.21
N ARG A 43 -4.58 13.66 6.93
CA ARG A 43 -3.28 13.07 7.29
C ARG A 43 -3.22 11.57 7.00
N ILE A 44 -2.01 11.08 6.74
CA ILE A 44 -1.72 9.66 6.50
C ILE A 44 -0.98 9.09 7.71
N THR A 45 -1.40 7.89 8.15
CA THR A 45 -0.71 7.13 9.19
C THR A 45 0.65 6.63 8.70
N CYS A 46 1.71 6.95 9.43
CA CYS A 46 3.06 6.48 9.12
C CYS A 46 3.29 5.06 9.63
N LEU A 47 3.66 4.17 8.70
CA LEU A 47 3.94 2.76 8.96
C LEU A 47 5.40 2.48 9.33
N CYS A 48 6.19 3.51 9.64
CA CYS A 48 7.59 3.29 9.94
C CYS A 48 7.79 2.67 11.32
N HIS A 49 8.94 2.02 11.52
CA HIS A 49 9.31 1.35 12.77
C HIS A 49 9.03 2.20 14.01
N ASP A 50 9.44 3.48 14.01
CA ASP A 50 9.33 4.34 15.19
C ASP A 50 7.93 4.95 15.40
N CYS A 51 7.10 4.96 14.35
CA CYS A 51 5.76 5.56 14.42
C CYS A 51 4.70 4.57 14.89
N TYR A 52 4.93 3.26 14.75
CA TYR A 52 4.03 2.18 15.20
C TYR A 52 2.54 2.38 14.83
N ASN A 53 2.26 2.98 13.67
CA ASN A 53 0.90 3.36 13.24
C ASN A 53 0.17 4.37 14.15
N LEU A 54 0.86 5.00 15.10
CA LEU A 54 0.29 5.97 16.03
C LEU A 54 0.42 7.41 15.54
N LYS A 55 1.42 7.69 14.69
CA LYS A 55 1.68 9.03 14.17
C LYS A 55 1.09 9.21 12.77
N LYS A 56 0.43 10.34 12.56
CA LYS A 56 -0.09 10.77 11.26
C LYS A 56 0.60 12.05 10.80
N TYR A 57 0.88 12.13 9.50
CA TYR A 57 1.49 13.31 8.89
C TYR A 57 0.67 13.75 7.68
N SER A 58 0.58 15.06 7.46
CA SER A 58 0.02 15.63 6.23
C SER A 58 1.01 15.54 5.06
N SER A 59 2.30 15.56 5.36
CA SER A 59 3.37 15.49 4.36
C SER A 59 3.70 14.05 3.99
N VAL A 60 3.43 13.71 2.73
CA VAL A 60 3.84 12.45 2.10
C VAL A 60 5.37 12.31 2.09
N ALA A 61 6.09 13.42 1.88
CA ALA A 61 7.56 13.43 1.88
C ALA A 61 8.13 12.99 3.25
N THR A 62 7.51 13.40 4.36
CA THR A 62 7.92 12.97 5.70
C THR A 62 7.72 11.47 5.89
N ILE A 63 6.61 10.92 5.41
CA ILE A 63 6.34 9.47 5.50
C ILE A 63 7.34 8.70 4.64
N ARG A 64 7.59 9.17 3.42
CA ARG A 64 8.59 8.60 2.50
C ARG A 64 9.97 8.55 3.15
N GLU A 65 10.44 9.67 3.71
CA GLU A 65 11.73 9.76 4.41
C GLU A 65 11.80 8.77 5.58
N HIS A 66 10.75 8.71 6.40
CA HIS A 66 10.68 7.76 7.51
C HIS A 66 10.76 6.31 7.05
N LEU A 67 10.10 5.94 5.95
CA LEU A 67 10.17 4.59 5.40
C LEU A 67 11.56 4.27 4.87
N PHE A 68 12.24 5.21 4.21
CA PHE A 68 13.62 4.99 3.76
C PHE A 68 14.63 4.88 4.90
N ARG A 69 14.52 5.73 5.92
CA ARG A 69 15.47 5.78 7.03
C ARG A 69 15.23 4.68 8.07
N ARG A 70 13.97 4.47 8.45
CA ARG A 70 13.58 3.65 9.60
C ARG A 70 13.04 2.28 9.19
N GLY A 71 12.55 2.14 7.95
CA GLY A 71 11.88 0.91 7.49
C GLY A 71 10.45 0.81 7.99
N PHE A 72 9.74 -0.20 7.51
CA PHE A 72 8.38 -0.52 7.97
C PHE A 72 8.37 -1.17 9.35
N MET A 73 7.32 -0.92 10.12
CA MET A 73 7.07 -1.68 11.34
C MET A 73 6.75 -3.14 11.01
N ALA A 74 7.17 -4.07 11.87
CA ALA A 74 6.95 -5.50 11.64
C ALA A 74 5.46 -5.86 11.65
N GLY A 75 5.09 -6.89 10.88
CA GLY A 75 3.75 -7.48 10.89
C GLY A 75 2.70 -6.70 10.09
N TYR A 76 3.04 -5.57 9.47
CA TYR A 76 2.11 -4.82 8.63
C TYR A 76 2.11 -5.34 7.20
N ASN A 77 1.19 -6.24 6.88
CA ASN A 77 1.16 -6.93 5.59
C ASN A 77 0.05 -6.47 4.65
N LYS A 78 -0.83 -5.55 5.05
CA LYS A 78 -1.93 -5.06 4.19
C LYS A 78 -2.15 -3.56 4.44
N TRP A 79 -2.25 -2.79 3.38
CA TRP A 79 -2.46 -1.34 3.41
C TRP A 79 -3.94 -0.97 3.25
N ILE A 80 -4.84 -1.70 3.94
CA ILE A 80 -6.30 -1.54 3.83
C ILE A 80 -6.70 -0.10 4.15
N TRP A 81 -6.11 0.48 5.19
CA TRP A 81 -6.37 1.85 5.63
C TRP A 81 -5.78 2.92 4.71
N HIS A 82 -4.91 2.50 3.79
CA HIS A 82 -4.19 3.33 2.82
C HIS A 82 -4.62 3.03 1.38
N GLY A 83 -5.73 2.31 1.17
CA GLY A 83 -6.38 2.19 -0.13
C GLY A 83 -6.13 0.89 -0.90
N GLU A 84 -5.36 -0.05 -0.37
CA GLU A 84 -5.01 -1.31 -1.08
C GLU A 84 -6.18 -2.32 -1.17
N GLY A 85 -7.31 -2.06 -0.52
CA GLY A 85 -8.36 -3.07 -0.30
C GLY A 85 -9.70 -2.85 -1.00
N ILE A 86 -9.89 -1.83 -1.85
CA ILE A 86 -11.23 -1.58 -2.41
C ILE A 86 -11.39 -2.04 -3.86
N HIS A 87 -10.34 -2.06 -4.71
CA HIS A 87 -10.46 -2.42 -6.13
C HIS A 87 -9.19 -3.09 -6.72
N SER A 88 -8.74 -4.23 -6.19
CA SER A 88 -7.70 -5.01 -6.87
C SER A 88 -7.97 -6.51 -6.83
N GLU A 89 -9.15 -6.90 -7.31
CA GLU A 89 -9.41 -8.25 -7.79
C GLU A 89 -10.06 -8.11 -9.18
N LYS A 90 -9.27 -7.66 -10.17
CA LYS A 90 -9.52 -8.12 -11.55
C LYS A 90 -8.63 -9.32 -11.74
N THR A 91 -9.04 -10.45 -11.17
CA THR A 91 -8.50 -11.74 -11.58
C THR A 91 -8.77 -11.85 -13.08
N ARG A 92 -7.69 -11.87 -13.85
CA ARG A 92 -7.71 -12.33 -15.23
C ARG A 92 -8.04 -13.81 -15.20
N THR A 93 -9.22 -14.20 -15.64
CA THR A 93 -9.43 -15.51 -16.26
C THR A 93 -10.18 -15.29 -17.56
N SER A 94 -9.40 -15.28 -18.65
CA SER A 94 -9.91 -15.49 -20.00
C SER A 94 -10.33 -16.94 -20.15
N ASP A 95 -11.50 -17.12 -20.78
CA ASP A 95 -11.93 -18.22 -21.64
C ASP A 95 -12.02 -19.68 -21.14
N GLY A 96 -13.18 -20.28 -21.46
CA GLY A 96 -13.53 -21.66 -21.16
C GLY A 96 -15.00 -21.99 -21.44
N ASN A 97 -15.43 -21.84 -22.69
CA ASN A 97 -16.71 -22.35 -23.23
C ASN A 97 -16.92 -23.85 -22.92
N ARG A 98 -18.09 -24.24 -22.36
CA ARG A 98 -18.75 -25.51 -22.65
C ARG A 98 -20.23 -25.57 -22.22
N GLY A 99 -21.11 -25.51 -23.22
CA GLY A 99 -22.31 -26.35 -23.33
C GLY A 99 -23.55 -25.94 -22.52
N SER A 100 -24.57 -25.41 -23.18
CA SER A 100 -25.94 -25.40 -22.68
C SER A 100 -26.85 -26.07 -23.70
N ASN A 101 -27.31 -27.24 -23.27
CA ASN A 101 -28.62 -27.89 -23.42
C ASN A 101 -29.21 -28.21 -24.81
N GLU A 102 -29.55 -29.49 -24.90
CA GLU A 102 -30.44 -30.16 -25.85
C GLU A 102 -31.89 -29.61 -25.72
N ASP A 103 -32.54 -29.43 -26.87
CA ASP A 103 -34.01 -29.48 -27.07
C ASP A 103 -34.34 -30.76 -27.85
#